data_AF-X1VSE3-F1
#
_entry.id   AF-X1VSE3-F1
#
_cell.length_a   1.000
_cell.length_b   1.000
_cell.length_c   1.000
_cell.angle_alpha   90.00
_cell.angle_beta   90.00
_cell.angle_gamma   90.00
#
_symmetry.space_group_name_H-M   'P 1'
#
loop_
_entity.id
_entity.type
_entity.pdbx_description
1 polymer ?
#
loop_
_entity_poly.entity_id
_entity_poly.type
_entity_poly.pdbx_seq_one_letter_code
_entity_poly.pdbx_strand_id
1 'polypeptide(L)'
;RGQLVNLVLTSSWFIFLFLVTPAVALLSFMLGVIGSSRARDARSAQNMALVIILPVLVLIGVQVTGLVWFTPLLTLILALGVSLVDILVLRVAVGLFQRESIVVKWH
;
A
#
# COMPACT_ATOMS: atom_id res chain seq x y z
N ARG A 1 -24.71 18.48 20.32
CA ARG A 1 -23.24 18.33 20.21
C ARG A 1 -22.77 16.86 20.08
N GLY A 2 -23.60 15.89 19.70
CA GLY A 2 -23.21 14.48 19.49
C GLY A 2 -23.49 13.90 18.09
N GLN A 3 -24.11 14.65 17.20
CA GLN A 3 -24.51 14.14 15.87
C GLN A 3 -23.36 14.04 14.86
N LEU A 4 -22.32 14.87 15.00
CA LEU A 4 -21.18 14.86 14.08
C LEU A 4 -20.32 13.58 14.22
N VAL A 5 -20.24 13.03 15.43
CA VAL A 5 -19.42 11.84 15.71
C VAL A 5 -20.03 10.60 15.06
N ASN A 6 -21.35 10.47 15.07
CA ASN A 6 -22.06 9.37 14.39
C ASN A 6 -21.97 9.45 12.85
N LEU A 7 -21.82 10.65 12.29
CA LEU A 7 -21.61 10.81 10.84
C LEU A 7 -20.21 10.33 10.40
N VAL A 8 -19.22 10.47 11.28
CA VAL A 8 -17.83 10.10 11.00
C VAL A 8 -17.55 8.64 11.34
N LEU A 9 -18.17 8.10 12.40
CA LEU A 9 -18.08 6.69 12.81
C LEU A 9 -18.94 5.77 11.93
N THR A 10 -18.65 5.74 10.63
CA THR A 10 -19.29 4.82 9.68
C THR A 10 -18.55 3.47 9.67
N SER A 11 -19.22 2.37 9.33
CA SER A 11 -18.56 1.05 9.19
C SER A 11 -17.32 1.09 8.28
N SER A 12 -17.33 1.90 7.21
CA SER A 12 -16.17 2.12 6.35
C SER A 12 -14.98 2.75 7.09
N TRP A 13 -15.22 3.63 8.07
CA TRP A 13 -14.16 4.28 8.85
C TRP A 13 -13.37 3.25 9.66
N PHE A 14 -14.06 2.29 10.28
CA PHE A 14 -13.41 1.19 11.00
C PHE A 14 -12.61 0.27 10.06
N ILE A 15 -13.12 -0.01 8.86
CA ILE A 15 -12.38 -0.80 7.85
C ILE A 15 -11.13 -0.06 7.39
N PHE A 16 -11.22 1.26 7.16
CA PHE A 16 -10.03 2.05 6.84
C PHE A 16 -9.00 2.02 7.97
N LEU A 17 -9.44 2.17 9.22
CA LEU A 17 -8.55 2.25 10.38
C LEU A 17 -7.86 0.90 10.68
N PHE A 18 -8.60 -0.21 10.64
CA PHE A 18 -8.08 -1.52 11.04
C PHE A 18 -7.56 -2.39 9.90
N LEU A 19 -7.95 -2.14 8.65
CA LEU A 19 -7.49 -2.92 7.49
C LEU A 19 -6.62 -2.08 6.56
N VAL A 20 -7.18 -1.01 6.00
CA VAL A 20 -6.49 -0.25 4.94
C VAL A 20 -5.23 0.43 5.48
N THR A 21 -5.30 1.06 6.65
CA THR A 21 -4.18 1.80 7.25
C THR A 21 -2.99 0.89 7.56
N PRO A 22 -3.14 -0.24 8.29
CA PRO A 22 -2.03 -1.14 8.53
C PRO A 22 -1.52 -1.82 7.25
N ALA A 23 -2.38 -2.14 6.27
CA ALA A 23 -1.96 -2.69 4.99
C ALA A 23 -1.05 -1.70 4.22
N VAL A 24 -1.48 -0.44 4.08
CA VAL A 24 -0.69 0.61 3.40
C VAL A 24 0.62 0.91 4.16
N ALA A 25 0.60 0.87 5.50
CA ALA A 25 1.81 1.02 6.30
C ALA A 25 2.80 -0.12 6.04
N LEU A 26 2.32 -1.37 5.96
CA LEU A 26 3.11 -2.53 5.64
C LEU A 26 3.70 -2.44 4.22
N LEU A 27 2.87 -2.05 3.23
CA LEU A 27 3.31 -1.78 1.86
C LEU A 27 4.46 -0.79 1.83
N SER A 28 4.30 0.35 2.52
CA SER A 28 5.29 1.42 2.59
C SER A 28 6.60 0.95 3.22
N PHE A 29 6.51 0.15 4.29
CA PHE A 29 7.67 -0.45 4.93
C PHE A 29 8.41 -1.41 3.99
N MET A 30 7.70 -2.34 3.34
CA MET A 30 8.30 -3.28 2.38
C MET A 30 9.00 -2.55 1.23
N LEU A 31 8.37 -1.50 0.70
CA LEU A 31 8.96 -0.70 -0.38
C LEU A 31 10.15 0.12 0.08
N GLY A 32 10.13 0.67 1.29
CA GLY A 32 11.27 1.35 1.89
C GLY A 32 12.47 0.41 2.02
N VAL A 33 12.23 -0.83 2.46
CA VAL A 33 13.27 -1.88 2.56
C VAL A 33 13.83 -2.25 1.19
N ILE A 34 12.98 -2.50 0.18
CA ILE A 34 13.42 -2.81 -1.19
C ILE A 34 14.14 -1.60 -1.82
N GLY A 35 13.63 -0.39 -1.61
CA GLY A 35 14.22 0.85 -2.13
C GLY A 35 15.60 1.12 -1.52
N SER A 36 15.78 0.81 -0.23
CA SER A 36 17.06 0.89 0.47
C SER A 36 18.07 -0.14 -0.08
N SER A 37 17.66 -1.39 -0.32
CA SER A 37 18.55 -2.41 -0.89
C SER A 37 18.91 -2.16 -2.36
N ARG A 38 17.99 -1.60 -3.15
CA ARG A 38 18.21 -1.22 -4.56
C ARG A 38 18.82 0.16 -4.78
N ALA A 39 19.23 0.88 -3.72
CA ALA A 39 19.81 2.22 -3.81
C ALA A 39 21.17 2.32 -4.55
N ARG A 40 21.54 1.32 -5.36
CA ARG A 40 22.64 1.42 -6.33
C ARG A 40 22.27 2.22 -7.58
N ASP A 41 20.98 2.39 -7.92
CA ASP A 41 20.53 3.20 -9.05
C ASP A 41 19.23 3.98 -8.76
N ALA A 42 19.34 5.30 -8.59
CA ALA A 42 18.22 6.21 -8.27
C ALA A 42 17.04 6.09 -9.25
N ARG A 43 17.32 5.75 -10.51
CA ARG A 43 16.32 5.59 -11.57
C ARG A 43 15.40 4.38 -11.35
N SER A 44 15.95 3.28 -10.81
CA SER A 44 15.15 2.10 -10.47
C SER A 44 14.28 2.33 -9.24
N ALA A 45 14.78 3.09 -8.25
CA ALA A 45 14.03 3.41 -7.05
C ALA A 45 12.82 4.30 -7.38
N GLN A 46 13.00 5.31 -8.24
CA GLN A 46 11.92 6.19 -8.69
C GLN A 46 10.82 5.44 -9.44
N ASN A 47 11.17 4.56 -10.38
CA ASN A 47 10.18 3.81 -11.15
C ASN A 47 9.34 2.89 -10.26
N MET A 48 9.96 2.34 -9.20
CA MET A 48 9.26 1.51 -8.23
C MET A 48 8.35 2.35 -7.32
N ALA A 49 8.78 3.54 -6.88
CA ALA A 49 7.94 4.45 -6.09
C ALA A 49 6.71 4.93 -6.88
N LEU A 50 6.88 5.23 -8.17
CA LEU A 50 5.79 5.64 -9.06
C LEU A 50 4.68 4.59 -9.16
N VAL A 51 5.03 3.30 -9.21
CA VAL A 51 4.04 2.20 -9.27
C VAL A 51 3.09 2.19 -8.06
N ILE A 52 3.52 2.73 -6.91
CA ILE A 52 2.69 2.78 -5.68
C ILE A 52 2.01 4.12 -5.49
N ILE A 53 2.71 5.22 -5.75
CA ILE A 53 2.16 6.56 -5.57
C ILE A 53 1.02 6.80 -6.57
N LEU A 54 1.16 6.34 -7.81
CA LEU A 54 0.23 6.64 -8.89
C LEU A 54 -1.18 6.03 -8.64
N PRO A 55 -1.34 4.75 -8.22
CA PRO A 55 -2.63 4.21 -7.79
C PRO A 55 -3.26 5.00 -6.63
N VAL A 56 -2.46 5.41 -5.65
CA VAL A 56 -2.95 6.19 -4.50
C VAL A 56 -3.47 7.55 -4.95
N LEU A 57 -2.76 8.24 -5.85
CA LEU A 57 -3.21 9.51 -6.41
C LEU A 57 -4.48 9.36 -7.24
N VAL A 58 -4.61 8.28 -8.02
CA VAL A 58 -5.84 7.98 -8.78
C VAL A 58 -7.03 7.78 -7.82
N LEU A 59 -6.83 7.01 -6.74
CA LEU A 59 -7.87 6.80 -5.73
C LEU A 59 -8.30 8.11 -5.06
N ILE A 60 -7.35 8.97 -4.69
CA ILE A 60 -7.65 10.30 -4.14
C ILE A 60 -8.42 11.15 -5.15
N GLY A 61 -7.98 11.18 -6.41
CA GLY A 61 -8.65 11.93 -7.47
C GLY A 61 -10.10 11.50 -7.65
N VAL A 62 -10.34 10.18 -7.75
CA VAL A 62 -11.68 9.59 -7.86
C VAL A 62 -12.52 9.91 -6.62
N GLN A 63 -11.95 9.88 -5.42
CA GLN A 63 -12.68 10.23 -4.19
C GLN A 63 -13.11 11.71 -4.19
N VAL A 64 -12.21 12.62 -4.58
CA VAL A 64 -12.48 14.07 -4.58
C VAL A 64 -13.58 14.46 -5.57
N THR A 65 -13.71 13.73 -6.69
CA THR A 65 -14.80 13.98 -7.65
C THR A 65 -16.21 13.69 -7.10
N GLY A 66 -16.32 12.99 -5.96
CA GLY A 66 -17.61 12.58 -5.38
C GLY A 66 -18.35 11.49 -6.18
N LEU A 67 -17.75 10.99 -7.28
CA LEU A 67 -18.30 9.90 -8.09
C LEU A 67 -18.31 8.56 -7.34
N VAL A 68 -17.37 8.35 -6.43
CA VAL A 68 -17.25 7.11 -5.63
C VAL A 68 -17.41 7.44 -4.15
N TRP A 69 -18.55 7.02 -3.60
CA TRP A 69 -18.76 7.00 -2.15
C TRP A 69 -18.25 5.68 -1.61
N PHE A 70 -17.32 5.73 -0.65
CA PHE A 70 -16.77 4.55 0.01
C PHE A 70 -17.81 3.88 0.90
N THR A 71 -18.73 3.15 0.27
CA THR A 71 -19.61 2.23 0.96
C THR A 71 -18.77 1.12 1.62
N PRO A 72 -19.28 0.46 2.68
CA PRO A 72 -18.52 -0.58 3.38
C PRO A 72 -18.04 -1.69 2.44
N LEU A 73 -18.85 -2.03 1.43
CA LEU A 73 -18.55 -3.07 0.46
C LEU A 73 -17.43 -2.65 -0.52
N LEU A 74 -17.48 -1.42 -1.06
CA LEU A 74 -16.40 -0.86 -1.87
C LEU A 74 -15.09 -0.73 -1.08
N THR A 75 -15.19 -0.33 0.19
CA THR A 75 -14.04 -0.20 1.09
C THR A 75 -13.39 -1.55 1.37
N LEU A 76 -14.20 -2.60 1.55
CA LEU A 76 -13.70 -3.97 1.74
C LEU A 76 -13.00 -4.50 0.48
N ILE A 77 -13.58 -4.27 -0.70
CA ILE A 77 -12.95 -4.63 -1.99
C ILE A 77 -11.62 -3.90 -2.14
N LEU A 78 -11.56 -2.61 -1.78
CA LEU A 78 -10.33 -1.83 -1.82
C LEU A 78 -9.28 -2.39 -0.84
N ALA A 79 -9.68 -2.71 0.40
CA ALA A 79 -8.78 -3.32 1.38
C ALA A 79 -8.21 -4.65 0.86
N LEU A 80 -9.05 -5.51 0.28
CA LEU A 80 -8.61 -6.77 -0.34
C LEU A 80 -7.68 -6.52 -1.53
N GLY A 81 -7.96 -5.51 -2.36
CA GLY A 81 -7.10 -5.10 -3.46
C GLY A 81 -5.72 -4.65 -2.98
N VAL A 82 -5.67 -3.83 -1.93
CA VAL A 82 -4.40 -3.39 -1.32
C VAL A 82 -3.64 -4.58 -0.72
N SER A 83 -4.31 -5.47 0.00
CA SER A 83 -3.67 -6.69 0.54
C SER A 83 -3.14 -7.61 -0.56
N LEU A 84 -3.80 -7.68 -1.72
CA LEU A 84 -3.28 -8.43 -2.86
C LEU A 84 -2.00 -7.79 -3.42
N VAL A 85 -1.96 -6.46 -3.48
CA VAL A 85 -0.76 -5.70 -3.87
C VAL A 85 0.38 -5.93 -2.87
N ASP A 86 0.09 -5.95 -1.56
CA ASP A 86 1.07 -6.30 -0.53
C ASP A 86 1.72 -7.65 -0.79
N ILE A 87 0.92 -8.68 -1.11
CA ILE A 87 1.43 -10.02 -1.42
C ILE A 87 2.34 -10.00 -2.66
N LEU A 88 1.96 -9.26 -3.70
CA LEU A 88 2.76 -9.13 -4.91
C LEU A 88 4.11 -8.47 -4.61
N VAL A 89 4.09 -7.36 -3.86
CA VAL A 89 5.29 -6.62 -3.46
C VAL A 89 6.17 -7.47 -2.55
N LEU A 90 5.58 -8.21 -1.60
CA LEU A 90 6.30 -9.17 -0.76
C LEU A 90 7.01 -10.23 -1.61
N ARG A 91 6.35 -10.78 -2.63
CA ARG A 91 7.01 -11.75 -3.53
C ARG A 91 8.19 -11.15 -4.28
N VAL A 92 8.05 -9.91 -4.77
CA VAL A 92 9.16 -9.20 -5.42
C VAL A 92 10.30 -8.95 -4.43
N ALA A 93 9.99 -8.57 -3.18
CA ALA A 93 10.96 -8.37 -2.12
C ALA A 93 11.73 -9.67 -1.84
N VAL A 94 11.02 -10.78 -1.61
CA VAL A 94 11.62 -12.10 -1.31
C VAL A 94 12.47 -12.59 -2.48
N GLY A 95 11.99 -12.45 -3.73
CA GLY A 95 12.76 -12.83 -4.91
C GLY A 95 14.03 -11.99 -5.10
N LEU A 96 14.03 -10.73 -4.68
CA LEU A 96 15.21 -9.88 -4.66
C LEU A 96 16.22 -10.34 -3.59
N PHE A 97 15.76 -10.56 -2.36
CA PHE A 97 16.60 -11.02 -1.26
C PHE A 97 17.18 -12.42 -1.49
N GLN A 98 16.45 -13.34 -2.13
CA GLN A 98 16.97 -14.65 -2.50
C GLN A 98 18.12 -14.57 -3.51
N ARG A 99 18.16 -13.56 -4.38
CA ARG A 99 19.29 -13.33 -5.29
C ARG A 99 20.53 -12.81 -4.55
N GLU A 100 20.33 -12.02 -3.50
CA GLU A 100 21.43 -11.48 -2.68
C GLU A 100 21.95 -12.52 -1.67
N SER A 101 21.11 -13.42 -1.14
CA SER A 101 21.53 -14.47 -0.21
C SER A 101 22.45 -15.53 -0.85
N ILE A 102 22.44 -15.66 -2.17
CA ILE A 102 23.36 -16.55 -2.90
C ILE A 102 24.80 -16.00 -2.84
N VAL A 103 24.98 -14.68 -2.67
CA VAL A 103 26.30 -14.03 -2.63
C VAL A 103 26.86 -13.91 -1.20
N VAL A 104 26.08 -14.18 -0.16
CA VAL A 104 26.58 -14.18 1.25
C VAL A 104 27.14 -15.54 1.68
N LYS A 105 27.16 -16.55 0.78
CA LYS A 105 28.01 -17.74 0.95
C LYS A 105 29.38 -17.51 0.32
N TRP A 106 30.17 -16.64 0.92
CA TRP A 106 31.61 -16.63 0.69
C TRP A 106 32.34 -16.55 2.03
N HIS A 107 32.94 -17.70 2.37
CA HIS A 107 33.82 -18.04 3.50
C HIS A 107 33.24 -17.95 4.92
#